data_AF-A0A285P9I3-F1
#
_entry.id   AF-A0A285P9I3-F1
#
_cell.length_a   1.000
_cell.length_b   1.000
_cell.length_c   1.000
_cell.angle_alpha   90.00
_cell.angle_beta   90.00
_cell.angle_gamma   90.00
#
_symmetry.space_group_name_H-M   'P 1'
#
loop_
_entity.id
_entity.type
_entity.pdbx_description
1 polymer ?
#
loop_
_entity_poly.entity_id
_entity_poly.type
_entity_poly.pdbx_seq_one_letter_code
_entity_poly.pdbx_strand_id
1 'polypeptide(L)' 'MKRVYTKEELVRKNIYMQGSKEIPDSIEVGEELIVVKKGQHSLEIPVNSMRGKAILDRLSYKGELTQEIYL' A
#
# COMPACT_ATOMS: atom_id res chain seq x y z
N MET A 1 12.90 2.24 6.05
CA MET A 1 11.96 2.97 6.94
C MET A 1 10.53 2.49 6.68
N LYS A 2 9.77 2.07 7.70
CA LYS A 2 8.35 1.70 7.54
C LYS A 2 7.44 2.93 7.64
N ARG A 3 6.56 3.12 6.65
CA ARG A 3 5.56 4.21 6.66
C ARG A 3 4.17 3.63 6.84
N VAL A 4 3.43 4.13 7.82
CA VAL A 4 2.06 3.69 8.11
C VAL A 4 1.09 4.79 7.68
N TYR A 5 0.04 4.40 6.98
CA TYR A 5 -1.08 5.25 6.59
C TYR A 5 -2.32 4.82 7.36
N THR A 6 -2.91 5.73 8.13
CA THR A 6 -4.12 5.45 8.91
C THR A 6 -5.37 5.48 8.04
N LYS A 7 -6.46 4.88 8.53
CA LYS A 7 -7.78 4.93 7.89
C LYS A 7 -8.17 6.34 7.47
N GLU A 8 -7.96 7.33 8.32
CA GLU A 8 -8.30 8.73 8.04
C GLU A 8 -7.52 9.29 6.85
N GLU A 9 -6.23 8.95 6.73
CA GLU A 9 -5.42 9.32 5.57
C GLU A 9 -5.88 8.61 4.30
N LEU A 10 -6.23 7.34 4.40
CA LEU A 10 -6.73 6.53 3.28
C LEU A 10 -8.08 7.04 2.78
N VAL A 11 -8.98 7.49 3.68
CA VAL A 11 -10.24 8.16 3.33
C VAL A 11 -9.96 9.41 2.51
N ARG A 12 -9.08 10.30 2.99
CA ARG A 12 -8.74 11.56 2.30
C ARG A 12 -8.11 11.32 0.92
N LYS A 13 -7.41 10.20 0.76
CA LYS A 13 -6.77 9.78 -0.50
C LYS A 13 -7.70 8.93 -1.40
N ASN A 14 -8.96 8.71 -1.02
CA ASN A 14 -9.91 7.87 -1.76
C ASN A 14 -9.36 6.45 -2.04
N ILE A 15 -8.71 5.82 -1.06
CA ILE A 15 -8.16 4.47 -1.18
C ILE A 15 -9.13 3.46 -0.59
N TYR A 16 -9.59 2.52 -1.43
CA TYR A 16 -10.55 1.48 -1.08
C TYR A 16 -10.00 0.10 -1.42
N MET A 17 -10.54 -0.93 -0.76
CA MET A 17 -10.30 -2.31 -1.15
C MET A 17 -10.90 -2.60 -2.52
N GLN A 18 -10.34 -3.57 -3.23
CA GLN A 18 -10.86 -3.96 -4.53
C GLN A 18 -12.13 -4.80 -4.33
N GLY A 19 -13.23 -4.45 -5.02
CA GLY A 19 -14.47 -5.23 -5.01
C GLY A 19 -15.41 -4.94 -3.84
N SER A 20 -14.90 -4.47 -2.70
CA SER A 20 -15.71 -3.88 -1.63
C SER A 20 -15.34 -2.40 -1.54
N LYS A 21 -16.30 -1.48 -1.61
CA LYS A 21 -16.05 -0.02 -1.40
C LYS A 21 -15.61 0.32 0.03
N GLU A 22 -14.99 -0.63 0.72
CA GLU A 22 -14.53 -0.53 2.07
C GLU A 22 -13.15 0.07 2.10
N ILE A 23 -12.90 0.86 3.14
CA ILE A 23 -11.61 1.48 3.37
C ILE A 23 -10.80 0.55 4.29
N PRO A 24 -9.52 0.25 3.98
CA PRO A 24 -8.63 -0.44 4.92
C PRO A 24 -8.51 0.33 6.23
N ASP A 25 -8.28 -0.37 7.33
CA ASP A 25 -8.05 0.30 8.62
C ASP A 25 -6.64 0.88 8.70
N SER A 26 -5.67 0.25 8.04
CA SER A 26 -4.35 0.83 7.79
C SER A 26 -3.65 0.20 6.59
N ILE A 27 -2.68 0.92 6.05
CA ILE A 27 -1.69 0.39 5.10
C ILE A 27 -0.29 0.68 5.64
N GLU A 28 0.53 -0.35 5.76
CA GLU A 28 1.93 -0.24 6.15
C GLU A 28 2.81 -0.53 4.93
N VAL A 29 3.65 0.44 4.55
CA VAL A 29 4.62 0.29 3.46
C VAL A 29 5.99 0.04 4.08
N GLY A 30 6.50 -1.19 3.89
CA GLY A 30 7.88 -1.55 4.14
C GLY A 30 8.73 -1.46 2.88
N GLU A 31 9.97 -1.96 2.95
CA GLU A 31 10.91 -1.95 1.83
C GLU A 31 10.55 -2.99 0.75
N GLU A 32 10.13 -4.19 1.17
CA GLU A 32 9.80 -5.29 0.26
C GLU A 32 8.29 -5.57 0.16
N LEU A 33 7.53 -5.24 1.21
CA LEU A 33 6.12 -5.62 1.36
C LEU A 33 5.26 -4.42 1.78
N ILE A 34 4.04 -4.42 1.27
CA ILE A 34 2.93 -3.57 1.69
C ILE A 34 1.94 -4.44 2.44
N VAL A 35 1.61 -4.08 3.68
CA VAL A 35 0.63 -4.78 4.50
C VAL A 35 -0.64 -3.95 4.57
N VAL A 36 -1.75 -4.50 4.09
CA VAL A 36 -3.07 -3.87 4.15
C VAL A 36 -3.87 -4.56 5.26
N LYS A 37 -4.32 -3.80 6.27
CA LYS A 37 -5.08 -4.33 7.41
C LYS A 37 -6.55 -3.94 7.33
N LYS A 38 -7.43 -4.90 7.62
CA LYS A 38 -8.88 -4.71 7.71
C LYS A 38 -9.47 -5.65 8.76
N GLY A 39 -9.88 -5.11 9.91
CA GLY A 39 -10.34 -5.89 11.05
C GLY A 39 -9.26 -6.90 11.49
N GLN A 40 -9.61 -8.19 11.50
CA GLN A 40 -8.67 -9.28 11.82
C GLN A 40 -7.90 -9.81 10.60
N HIS A 41 -8.17 -9.28 9.41
CA HIS A 41 -7.50 -9.72 8.19
C HIS A 41 -6.34 -8.80 7.84
N SER A 42 -5.24 -9.40 7.43
CA SER A 42 -4.08 -8.72 6.83
C SER A 42 -3.78 -9.33 5.48
N LEU A 43 -3.50 -8.48 4.50
CA LEU A 43 -3.06 -8.87 3.18
C LEU A 43 -1.66 -8.31 2.93
N GLU A 44 -0.72 -9.20 2.59
CA GLU A 44 0.65 -8.83 2.25
C GLU A 44 0.80 -8.79 0.73
N ILE A 45 1.39 -7.69 0.23
CA ILE A 45 1.55 -7.43 -1.20
C ILE A 45 3.00 -7.03 -1.45
N PRO A 46 3.74 -7.75 -2.31
CA PRO A 46 5.09 -7.35 -2.71
C PRO A 46 5.11 -5.96 -3.34
N VAL A 47 6.03 -5.12 -2.88
CA VAL A 47 6.23 -3.74 -3.38
C VAL A 47 6.54 -3.75 -4.89
N ASN A 48 7.33 -4.72 -5.34
CA ASN A 48 7.74 -4.87 -6.74
C ASN A 48 6.63 -5.43 -7.66
N SER A 49 5.52 -5.92 -7.12
CA SER A 49 4.39 -6.42 -7.91
C SER A 49 3.63 -5.27 -8.58
N MET A 50 2.89 -5.56 -9.67
CA MET A 50 2.00 -4.57 -10.31
C MET A 50 1.00 -3.97 -9.32
N ARG A 51 0.47 -4.80 -8.41
CA ARG A 51 -0.47 -4.35 -7.37
C ARG A 51 0.22 -3.44 -6.35
N GLY A 52 1.44 -3.78 -5.95
CA GLY A 52 2.25 -2.99 -5.03
C GLY A 52 2.52 -1.58 -5.59
N LYS A 53 3.05 -1.51 -6.81
CA LYS A 53 3.30 -0.24 -7.51
C LYS A 53 2.03 0.63 -7.60
N ALA A 54 0.91 0.05 -8.00
CA ALA A 54 -0.37 0.77 -8.10
C ALA A 54 -0.92 1.28 -6.75
N ILE A 55 -0.54 0.66 -5.62
CA ILE A 55 -0.88 1.14 -4.28
C ILE A 55 0.04 2.30 -3.91
N LEU A 56 1.35 2.18 -4.15
CA LEU A 56 2.33 3.22 -3.85
C LEU A 56 2.09 4.51 -4.62
N ASP A 57 1.73 4.41 -5.90
CA ASP A 57 1.37 5.56 -6.74
C ASP A 57 0.18 6.32 -6.13
N ARG A 58 -0.86 5.60 -5.70
CA ARG A 58 -2.04 6.20 -5.04
C ARG A 58 -1.72 6.80 -3.69
N LEU A 59 -0.81 6.18 -2.94
CA LEU A 59 -0.34 6.71 -1.66
C LEU A 59 0.55 7.95 -1.85
N SER A 60 0.95 8.28 -3.08
CA SER A 60 1.95 9.30 -3.41
C SER A 60 3.26 9.03 -2.66
N TYR A 61 3.63 7.75 -2.56
CA TYR A 61 4.80 7.31 -1.83
C TYR A 61 6.06 7.76 -2.60
N LYS A 62 6.84 8.67 -1.98
CA LYS A 62 8.08 9.25 -2.54
C LYS A 62 9.35 8.52 -2.08
N GLY A 63 9.25 7.32 -1.51
CA GLY A 63 10.45 6.54 -1.19
C GLY A 63 11.15 6.12 -2.48
N GLU A 64 12.48 5.99 -2.44
CA GLU A 64 13.29 5.47 -3.54
C GLU A 64 12.84 4.03 -3.84
N LEU A 65 11.89 3.88 -4.75
CA LEU A 65 11.65 2.62 -5.45
C LEU A 65 12.82 2.45 -6.41
N THR A 66 13.98 2.02 -5.90
CA THR A 66 15.11 1.59 -6.71
C THR A 66 14.64 0.38 -7.50
N GLN A 67 14.13 0.65 -8.70
CA GLN A 67 13.74 -0.39 -9.63
C GLN A 67 15.02 -0.90 -10.28
N GLU A 68 15.62 -1.95 -9.72
CA GLU A 68 16.70 -2.65 -10.41
C GLU A 68 16.12 -3.29 -11.68
N ILE A 69 16.64 -2.86 -12.83
CA ILE A 69 16.34 -3.46 -14.13
C ILE A 69 17.52 -4.37 -14.46
N TYR A 70 17.27 -5.67 -14.55
CA TYR A 70 18.22 -6.62 -15.16
C TYR A 70 17.91 -6.66 -16.66
N LEU A 71 18.90 -6.28 -17.47
CA LEU A 71 18.89 -6.38 -18.94
C LEU A 71 19.14 -7.82 -19.39
#